data_AF-A0A4Q1CYV1-F1
#
_entry.id   AF-A0A4Q1CYV1-F1
#
_cell.length_a   1.000
_cell.length_b   1.000
_cell.length_c   1.000
_cell.angle_alpha   90.00
_cell.angle_beta   90.00
_cell.angle_gamma   90.00
#
_symmetry.space_group_name_H-M   'P 1'
#
loop_
_entity.id
_entity.type
_entity.pdbx_description
1 polymer ?
#
loop_
_entity_poly.entity_id
_entity_poly.type
_entity_poly.pdbx_seq_one_letter_code
_entity_poly.pdbx_strand_id
1 'polypeptide(L)'
;QRNSREENAQIKAGQTPEAWKQKPNKLRQKDVDARWLKKNNASFYGYKNHVKVDKGTKLINNWMVTPACDHDSQELETLLEKQDVGQPLYGDSAYVGQQAIIDECEMTNDVHEKGTKGHPLTEEQKASNRVKSKSRARVEHVFGFMTNSMNAMYVRTIGYVRAVAKIG
;
A
#
# COMPACT_ATOMS: atom_id res chain seq x y z
N GLN A 1 -11.61 -4.41 -14.92
CA GLN A 1 -11.87 -4.19 -16.36
C GLN A 1 -11.54 -5.43 -17.19
N ARG A 2 -12.34 -5.76 -18.22
CA ARG A 2 -12.01 -6.81 -19.23
C ARG A 2 -11.31 -6.16 -20.41
N ASN A 3 -10.06 -6.55 -20.65
CA ASN A 3 -9.17 -6.05 -21.69
C ASN A 3 -8.46 -7.23 -22.37
N SER A 4 -8.07 -7.07 -23.63
CA SER A 4 -7.18 -8.03 -24.30
C SER A 4 -5.76 -7.98 -23.70
N ARG A 5 -4.92 -8.97 -24.05
CA ARG A 5 -3.51 -8.99 -23.59
C ARG A 5 -2.73 -7.80 -24.14
N GLU A 6 -2.95 -7.43 -25.40
CA GLU A 6 -2.34 -6.28 -26.06
C GLU A 6 -2.77 -4.95 -25.42
N GLU A 7 -4.07 -4.78 -25.16
CA GLU A 7 -4.60 -3.60 -24.46
C GLU A 7 -3.95 -3.47 -23.07
N ASN A 8 -3.80 -4.58 -22.33
CA ASN A 8 -3.13 -4.58 -21.03
C ASN A 8 -1.64 -4.26 -21.12
N ALA A 9 -0.95 -4.68 -22.18
CA ALA A 9 0.47 -4.36 -22.38
C ALA A 9 0.66 -2.85 -22.59
N GLN A 10 -0.17 -2.23 -23.42
CA GLN A 10 -0.16 -0.78 -23.64
C GLN A 10 -0.45 0.00 -22.35
N ILE A 11 -1.47 -0.41 -21.60
CA ILE A 11 -1.80 0.23 -20.31
C ILE A 11 -0.62 0.12 -19.33
N LYS A 12 0.03 -1.05 -19.24
CA LYS A 12 1.22 -1.22 -18.40
C LYS A 12 2.38 -0.32 -18.81
N ALA A 13 2.49 0.02 -20.10
CA ALA A 13 3.45 0.99 -20.61
C ALA A 13 3.02 2.46 -20.42
N GLY A 14 1.91 2.72 -19.70
CA GLY A 14 1.39 4.07 -19.50
C GLY A 14 0.63 4.64 -20.70
N GLN A 15 0.30 3.80 -21.69
CA GLN A 15 -0.34 4.21 -22.93
C GLN A 15 -1.83 3.88 -22.93
N THR A 16 -2.64 4.77 -23.49
CA THR A 16 -4.05 4.48 -23.79
C THR A 16 -4.17 3.74 -25.11
N PRO A 17 -4.82 2.57 -25.17
CA PRO A 17 -4.99 1.84 -26.42
C PRO A 17 -5.65 2.66 -27.53
N GLU A 18 -5.07 2.63 -28.73
CA GLU A 18 -5.53 3.45 -29.87
C GLU A 18 -6.98 3.12 -30.26
N ALA A 19 -7.34 1.83 -30.20
CA ALA A 19 -8.70 1.36 -30.43
C ALA A 19 -9.75 1.94 -29.46
N TRP A 20 -9.32 2.49 -28.30
CA TRP A 20 -10.21 3.14 -27.34
C TRP A 20 -10.38 4.62 -27.65
N LYS A 21 -9.35 5.27 -28.22
CA LYS A 21 -9.44 6.69 -28.63
C LYS A 21 -10.51 6.88 -29.69
N GLN A 22 -10.67 5.90 -30.59
CA GLN A 22 -11.75 5.87 -31.58
C GLN A 22 -13.14 5.58 -30.97
N LYS A 23 -13.23 5.23 -29.68
CA LYS A 23 -14.47 4.87 -28.97
C LYS A 23 -14.59 5.67 -27.66
N PRO A 24 -14.91 6.97 -27.70
CA PRO A 24 -14.92 7.85 -26.53
C PRO A 24 -15.87 7.39 -25.42
N ASN A 25 -16.98 6.71 -25.77
CA ASN A 25 -17.91 6.11 -24.81
C ASN A 25 -17.33 4.92 -24.05
N LYS A 26 -16.44 4.15 -24.69
CA LYS A 26 -15.69 3.09 -24.01
C LYS A 26 -14.60 3.70 -23.13
N LEU A 27 -13.85 4.66 -23.66
CA LEU A 27 -12.70 5.25 -22.98
C LEU A 27 -13.08 5.92 -21.65
N ARG A 28 -14.19 6.66 -21.60
CA ARG A 28 -14.68 7.30 -20.36
C ARG A 28 -15.02 6.34 -19.23
N GLN A 29 -15.16 5.03 -19.51
CA GLN A 29 -15.45 3.98 -18.53
C GLN A 29 -14.21 3.15 -18.16
N LYS A 30 -13.03 3.48 -18.74
CA LYS A 30 -11.79 2.74 -18.54
C LYS A 30 -10.83 3.56 -17.70
N ASP A 31 -10.33 2.93 -16.64
CA ASP A 31 -9.24 3.50 -15.86
C ASP A 31 -7.91 2.94 -16.39
N VAL A 32 -7.07 3.83 -16.91
CA VAL A 32 -5.75 3.54 -17.49
C VAL A 32 -4.63 3.66 -16.46
N ASP A 33 -4.91 4.15 -15.25
CA ASP A 33 -3.95 4.35 -14.17
C ASP A 33 -4.04 3.20 -13.15
N ALA A 34 -5.25 2.72 -12.88
CA ALA A 34 -5.47 1.57 -11.99
C ALA A 34 -4.84 0.27 -12.52
N ARG A 35 -4.42 -0.61 -11.61
CA ARG A 35 -3.79 -1.89 -11.93
C ARG A 35 -4.46 -3.05 -11.20
N TRP A 36 -4.20 -4.26 -11.69
CA TRP A 36 -4.64 -5.51 -11.06
C TRP A 36 -3.55 -6.04 -10.12
N LEU A 37 -3.97 -6.47 -8.93
CA LEU A 37 -3.15 -7.23 -8.00
C LEU A 37 -3.84 -8.58 -7.74
N LYS A 38 -3.07 -9.68 -7.73
CA LYS A 38 -3.54 -10.98 -7.24
C LYS A 38 -2.79 -11.34 -5.96
N LYS A 39 -3.50 -11.47 -4.85
CA LYS A 39 -2.95 -11.82 -3.53
C LYS A 39 -3.89 -12.80 -2.85
N ASN A 40 -3.35 -13.89 -2.28
CA ASN A 40 -4.12 -14.91 -1.56
C ASN A 40 -5.32 -15.46 -2.35
N ASN A 41 -5.13 -15.81 -3.63
CA ASN A 41 -6.17 -16.24 -4.57
C ASN A 41 -7.30 -15.24 -4.85
N ALA A 42 -7.28 -14.05 -4.24
CA ALA A 42 -8.18 -12.95 -4.57
C ALA A 42 -7.54 -12.00 -5.60
N SER A 43 -8.38 -11.41 -6.45
CA SER A 43 -7.98 -10.41 -7.45
C SER A 43 -8.58 -9.07 -7.09
N PHE A 44 -7.72 -8.05 -7.01
CA PHE A 44 -8.08 -6.67 -6.69
C PHE A 44 -7.77 -5.79 -7.89
N TYR A 45 -8.65 -4.84 -8.18
CA TYR A 45 -8.47 -3.86 -9.25
C TYR A 45 -8.67 -2.47 -8.70
N GLY A 46 -7.68 -1.59 -8.91
CA GLY A 46 -7.76 -0.21 -8.46
C GLY A 46 -6.42 0.31 -7.99
N TYR A 47 -6.46 0.93 -6.82
CA TYR A 47 -5.35 1.59 -6.16
C TYR A 47 -5.13 0.98 -4.78
N LYS A 48 -3.95 1.20 -4.22
CA LYS A 48 -3.60 0.89 -2.84
C LYS A 48 -3.24 2.19 -2.13
N ASN A 49 -3.62 2.29 -0.85
CA ASN A 49 -3.23 3.39 0.02
C ASN A 49 -2.18 2.87 1.01
N HIS A 50 -1.00 3.47 1.01
CA HIS A 50 0.06 3.28 1.99
C HIS A 50 -0.12 4.35 3.06
N VAL A 51 -0.12 3.99 4.33
CA VAL A 51 -0.55 4.90 5.40
C VAL A 51 0.44 4.85 6.57
N LYS A 52 0.92 6.01 6.99
CA LYS A 52 1.67 6.22 8.24
C LYS A 52 0.71 6.68 9.33
N VAL A 53 0.64 5.93 10.41
CA VAL A 53 -0.27 6.20 11.53
C VAL A 53 0.51 6.45 12.80
N ASP A 54 0.13 7.48 13.55
CA ASP A 54 0.65 7.71 14.88
C ASP A 54 0.11 6.67 15.89
N LYS A 55 1.03 5.98 16.57
CA LYS A 55 0.68 4.94 17.54
C LYS A 55 -0.12 5.50 18.72
N GLY A 56 0.18 6.71 19.18
CA GLY A 56 -0.44 7.31 20.36
C GLY A 56 -1.90 7.69 20.12
N THR A 57 -2.11 8.57 19.16
CA THR A 57 -3.38 9.23 18.81
C THR A 57 -4.26 8.42 17.85
N LYS A 58 -3.67 7.45 17.12
CA LYS A 58 -4.32 6.72 16.00
C LYS A 58 -4.76 7.63 14.84
N LEU A 59 -4.10 8.77 14.67
CA LEU A 59 -4.28 9.63 13.51
C LEU A 59 -3.38 9.21 12.36
N ILE A 60 -3.86 9.43 11.13
CA ILE A 60 -3.05 9.27 9.92
C ILE A 60 -2.21 10.52 9.76
N ASN A 61 -0.89 10.37 9.78
CA ASN A 61 0.05 11.49 9.65
C ASN A 61 0.46 11.72 8.20
N ASN A 62 0.64 10.63 7.45
CA ASN A 62 1.01 10.69 6.04
C ASN A 62 0.39 9.50 5.29
N TRP A 63 0.20 9.66 3.98
CA TRP A 63 -0.36 8.63 3.13
C TRP A 63 0.12 8.80 1.69
N MET A 64 0.13 7.70 0.95
CA MET A 64 0.51 7.67 -0.46
C MET A 64 -0.39 6.70 -1.22
N VAL A 65 -0.94 7.14 -2.35
CA VAL A 65 -1.76 6.29 -3.21
C VAL A 65 -0.96 5.86 -4.42
N THR A 66 -0.94 4.56 -4.66
CA THR A 66 -0.32 3.95 -5.83
C THR A 66 -1.29 3.01 -6.54
N PRO A 67 -1.03 2.61 -7.79
CA PRO A 67 -1.72 1.49 -8.39
C PRO A 67 -1.64 0.21 -7.53
N ALA A 68 -2.71 -0.60 -7.56
CA ALA A 68 -2.83 -1.73 -6.63
C ALA A 68 -1.69 -2.76 -6.69
N CYS A 69 -0.97 -2.87 -7.80
CA CYS A 69 0.10 -3.85 -7.99
C CYS A 69 1.40 -3.51 -7.26
N ASP A 70 1.57 -2.26 -6.83
CA ASP A 70 2.86 -1.80 -6.31
C ASP A 70 3.13 -2.41 -4.94
N HIS A 71 4.40 -2.72 -4.69
CA HIS A 71 4.81 -3.39 -3.47
C HIS A 71 4.93 -2.39 -2.32
N ASP A 72 4.45 -2.78 -1.14
CA ASP A 72 4.33 -1.90 0.03
C ASP A 72 5.69 -1.28 0.43
N SER A 73 6.76 -2.06 0.26
CA SER A 73 8.12 -1.62 0.62
C SER A 73 8.72 -0.53 -0.27
N GLN A 74 8.12 -0.20 -1.41
CA GLN A 74 8.64 0.83 -2.32
C GLN A 74 8.28 2.24 -1.86
N GLU A 75 7.20 2.40 -1.10
CA GLU A 75 6.70 3.73 -0.71
C GLU A 75 7.13 4.15 0.69
N LEU A 76 8.07 3.43 1.30
CA LEU A 76 8.50 3.75 2.66
C LEU A 76 9.14 5.14 2.72
N GLU A 77 10.01 5.47 1.78
CA GLU A 77 10.66 6.79 1.69
C GLU A 77 9.62 7.92 1.54
N THR A 78 8.57 7.71 0.73
CA THR A 78 7.49 8.69 0.53
C THR A 78 6.68 8.94 1.81
N LEU A 79 6.62 7.96 2.72
CA LEU A 79 5.86 8.06 3.96
C LEU A 79 6.64 8.68 5.12
N LEU A 80 7.96 8.48 5.17
CA LEU A 80 8.81 8.96 6.25
C LEU A 80 9.12 10.45 6.07
N GLU A 81 9.20 11.17 7.19
CA GLU A 81 9.46 12.60 7.24
C GLU A 81 10.62 12.89 8.20
N LYS A 82 11.27 14.05 8.04
CA LYS A 82 12.38 14.47 8.91
C LYS A 82 12.03 14.55 10.41
N GLN A 83 10.75 14.68 10.73
CA GLN A 83 10.26 14.70 12.11
C GLN A 83 10.18 13.30 12.75
N ASP A 84 10.32 12.24 11.95
CA ASP A 84 10.30 10.85 12.43
C ASP A 84 11.66 10.39 12.98
N VAL A 85 12.71 11.21 12.84
CA VAL A 85 14.07 10.94 13.33
C VAL A 85 14.06 10.54 14.81
N GLY A 86 14.78 9.46 15.13
CA GLY A 86 14.88 8.91 16.48
C GLY A 86 13.64 8.14 16.97
N GLN A 87 12.57 8.04 16.15
CA GLN A 87 11.38 7.25 16.50
C GLN A 87 11.49 5.79 16.04
N PRO A 88 10.79 4.85 16.71
CA PRO A 88 10.67 3.48 16.23
C PRO A 88 9.67 3.37 15.07
N LEU A 89 10.12 2.77 13.97
CA LEU A 89 9.27 2.42 12.83
C LEU A 89 8.66 1.03 13.01
N TYR A 90 7.37 0.98 13.30
CA TYR A 90 6.61 -0.27 13.34
C TYR A 90 6.09 -0.63 11.95
N GLY A 91 6.70 -1.62 11.30
CA GLY A 91 6.26 -2.15 10.00
C GLY A 91 5.84 -3.61 10.04
N ASP A 92 5.07 -4.03 9.03
CA ASP A 92 4.81 -5.45 8.80
C ASP A 92 5.98 -6.14 8.09
N SER A 93 5.93 -7.47 7.98
CA SER A 93 7.03 -8.25 7.40
C SER A 93 7.23 -8.05 5.90
N ALA A 94 6.36 -7.32 5.20
CA ALA A 94 6.58 -6.91 3.81
C ALA A 94 7.63 -5.79 3.69
N TYR A 95 7.90 -5.05 4.77
CA TYR A 95 8.94 -4.01 4.83
C TYR A 95 10.32 -4.56 5.22
N VAL A 96 10.47 -5.89 5.37
CA VAL A 96 11.78 -6.50 5.61
C VAL A 96 12.70 -6.20 4.43
N GLY A 97 13.94 -5.79 4.74
CA GLY A 97 14.95 -5.43 3.74
C GLY A 97 15.04 -3.93 3.42
N GLN A 98 14.24 -3.09 4.07
CA GLN A 98 14.29 -1.63 3.90
C GLN A 98 15.23 -0.91 4.89
N GLN A 99 16.23 -1.61 5.45
CA GLN A 99 17.12 -1.06 6.48
C GLN A 99 17.81 0.23 6.03
N ALA A 100 18.25 0.29 4.76
CA ALA A 100 18.93 1.47 4.22
C ALA A 100 18.09 2.75 4.33
N ILE A 101 16.80 2.67 3.98
CA ILE A 101 15.86 3.81 4.06
C ILE A 101 15.59 4.18 5.52
N ILE A 102 15.45 3.18 6.38
CA ILE A 102 15.19 3.38 7.82
C ILE A 102 16.39 4.06 8.49
N ASP A 103 17.61 3.65 8.14
CA ASP A 103 18.86 4.22 8.63
C ASP A 103 19.06 5.63 8.11
N GLU A 104 18.75 5.90 6.84
CA GLU A 104 18.79 7.24 6.24
C GLU A 104 17.83 8.22 6.95
N CYS A 105 16.69 7.72 7.41
CA CYS A 105 15.74 8.49 8.22
C CYS A 105 16.10 8.52 9.73
N GLU A 106 17.22 7.93 10.13
CA GLU A 106 17.69 7.85 11.52
C GLU A 106 16.63 7.27 12.48
N MET A 107 15.86 6.28 12.00
CA MET A 107 14.79 5.63 12.77
C MET A 107 15.24 4.29 13.34
N THR A 108 14.57 3.84 14.41
CA THR A 108 14.79 2.49 14.94
C THR A 108 13.93 1.48 14.18
N ASN A 109 14.55 0.44 13.61
CA ASN A 109 13.84 -0.58 12.85
C ASN A 109 13.07 -1.55 13.78
N ASP A 110 11.75 -1.35 13.85
CA ASP A 110 10.81 -2.21 14.57
C ASP A 110 9.89 -3.00 13.62
N VAL A 111 10.36 -3.25 12.40
CA VAL A 111 9.68 -4.10 11.40
C VAL A 111 9.58 -5.55 11.90
N HIS A 112 8.48 -6.22 11.57
CA HIS A 112 8.29 -7.63 11.91
C HIS A 112 9.29 -8.52 11.19
N GLU A 113 9.88 -9.44 11.94
CA GLU A 113 10.80 -10.43 11.39
C GLU A 113 10.03 -11.51 10.64
N LYS A 114 10.65 -12.05 9.58
CA LYS A 114 10.04 -13.03 8.68
C LYS A 114 10.95 -14.24 8.53
N GLY A 115 10.41 -15.43 8.79
CA GLY A 115 11.10 -16.68 8.47
C GLY A 115 11.23 -16.86 6.96
N THR A 116 12.31 -17.49 6.53
CA THR A 116 12.55 -17.81 5.12
C THR A 116 12.60 -19.32 4.91
N LYS A 117 12.68 -19.77 3.65
CA LYS A 117 12.69 -21.20 3.33
C LYS A 117 13.91 -21.87 3.98
N GLY A 118 13.67 -22.84 4.85
CA GLY A 118 14.73 -23.53 5.61
C GLY A 118 15.16 -22.82 6.89
N HIS A 119 14.67 -21.61 7.15
CA HIS A 119 15.02 -20.81 8.33
C HIS A 119 13.74 -20.26 8.99
N PRO A 120 13.04 -21.09 9.79
CA PRO A 120 11.87 -20.63 10.55
C PRO A 120 12.29 -19.60 11.61
N LEU A 121 11.32 -18.79 12.06
CA LEU A 121 11.54 -17.84 13.15
C LEU A 121 11.93 -18.58 14.45
N THR A 122 12.93 -18.06 15.17
CA THR A 122 13.26 -18.53 16.51
C THR A 122 12.19 -18.12 17.52
N GLU A 123 12.20 -18.71 18.71
CA GLU A 123 11.24 -18.35 19.77
C GLU A 123 11.43 -16.90 20.24
N GLU A 124 12.67 -16.40 20.25
CA GLU A 124 12.99 -15.00 20.55
C GLU A 124 12.39 -14.05 19.51
N GLN A 125 12.53 -14.38 18.22
CA GLN A 125 11.95 -13.57 17.13
C GLN A 125 10.41 -13.58 17.18
N LYS A 126 9.80 -14.72 17.52
CA LYS A 126 8.35 -14.82 17.73
C LYS A 126 7.91 -13.97 18.92
N ALA A 127 8.65 -13.98 20.02
CA ALA A 127 8.36 -13.16 21.20
C ALA A 127 8.47 -11.66 20.87
N SER A 128 9.52 -11.25 20.15
CA SER A 128 9.70 -9.88 19.63
C SER A 128 8.51 -9.46 18.74
N ASN A 129 8.17 -10.28 17.73
CA ASN A 129 7.02 -10.04 16.86
C ASN A 129 5.69 -9.93 17.63
N ARG A 130 5.51 -10.72 18.70
CA ARG A 130 4.32 -10.65 19.56
C ARG A 130 4.22 -9.31 20.30
N VAL A 131 5.34 -8.72 20.72
CA VAL A 131 5.37 -7.37 21.31
C VAL A 131 5.02 -6.32 20.24
N LYS A 132 5.67 -6.39 19.06
CA LYS A 132 5.41 -5.48 17.93
C LYS A 132 3.96 -5.52 17.44
N SER A 133 3.32 -6.69 17.47
CA SER A 133 1.93 -6.89 17.08
C SER A 133 0.93 -6.05 17.90
N LYS A 134 1.24 -5.76 19.18
CA LYS A 134 0.37 -4.89 20.01
C LYS A 134 0.32 -3.46 19.49
N SER A 135 1.44 -2.95 18.96
CA SER A 135 1.49 -1.65 18.30
C SER A 135 0.70 -1.69 17.00
N ARG A 136 0.89 -2.74 16.18
CA ARG A 136 0.22 -2.90 14.88
C ARG A 136 -1.31 -2.97 14.99
N ALA A 137 -1.83 -3.64 16.01
CA ALA A 137 -3.28 -3.71 16.25
C ALA A 137 -3.92 -2.31 16.38
N ARG A 138 -3.17 -1.29 16.81
CA ARG A 138 -3.69 0.08 16.87
C ARG A 138 -3.93 0.69 15.48
N VAL A 139 -3.11 0.33 14.49
CA VAL A 139 -3.26 0.73 13.09
C VAL A 139 -4.49 0.07 12.47
N GLU A 140 -4.74 -1.21 12.78
CA GLU A 140 -5.92 -1.93 12.32
C GLU A 140 -7.23 -1.29 12.77
N HIS A 141 -7.26 -0.62 13.93
CA HIS A 141 -8.44 0.15 14.35
C HIS A 141 -8.78 1.30 13.38
N VAL A 142 -7.78 1.95 12.80
CA VAL A 142 -8.00 3.02 11.81
C VAL A 142 -8.69 2.45 10.58
N PHE A 143 -8.16 1.34 10.05
CA PHE A 143 -8.79 0.64 8.92
C PHE A 143 -10.18 0.08 9.26
N GLY A 144 -10.36 -0.40 10.49
CA GLY A 144 -11.65 -0.84 11.01
C GLY A 144 -12.69 0.29 11.04
N PHE A 145 -12.29 1.49 11.47
CA PHE A 145 -13.15 2.67 11.46
C PHE A 145 -13.47 3.12 10.02
N MET A 146 -12.47 3.17 9.14
CA MET A 146 -12.68 3.49 7.72
C MET A 146 -13.65 2.53 7.04
N THR A 147 -13.58 1.24 7.39
CA THR A 147 -14.45 0.20 6.83
C THR A 147 -15.87 0.30 7.37
N ASN A 148 -16.03 0.37 8.69
CA ASN A 148 -17.34 0.22 9.34
C ASN A 148 -18.12 1.54 9.43
N SER A 149 -17.43 2.66 9.62
CA SER A 149 -18.07 3.95 9.90
C SER A 149 -18.07 4.89 8.70
N MET A 150 -17.01 4.88 7.90
CA MET A 150 -16.87 5.80 6.76
C MET A 150 -17.26 5.18 5.42
N ASN A 151 -17.37 3.85 5.35
CA ASN A 151 -17.58 3.11 4.10
C ASN A 151 -16.53 3.50 3.03
N ALA A 152 -15.30 3.74 3.45
CA ALA A 152 -14.24 4.37 2.65
C ALA A 152 -13.40 3.37 1.83
N MET A 153 -13.72 2.07 1.89
CA MET A 153 -12.91 0.99 1.29
C MET A 153 -13.18 0.75 -0.20
N TYR A 154 -13.97 1.60 -0.87
CA TYR A 154 -14.17 1.53 -2.32
C TYR A 154 -14.01 2.88 -3.00
N VAL A 155 -13.47 2.84 -4.22
CA VAL A 155 -13.32 4.00 -5.11
C VAL A 155 -14.06 3.71 -6.40
N ARG A 156 -14.86 4.68 -6.86
CA ARG A 156 -15.60 4.62 -8.14
C ARG A 156 -15.12 5.65 -9.15
N THR A 157 -14.20 6.53 -8.75
CA THR A 157 -13.61 7.52 -9.64
C THR A 157 -12.71 6.84 -10.66
N ILE A 158 -12.63 7.42 -11.84
CA ILE A 158 -11.72 6.98 -12.91
C ILE A 158 -10.59 8.00 -13.03
N GLY A 159 -9.37 7.48 -12.99
CA GLY A 159 -8.12 8.24 -13.14
C GLY A 159 -7.48 8.57 -11.79
N TYR A 160 -6.15 8.60 -11.80
CA TYR A 160 -5.31 8.69 -10.61
C TYR A 160 -5.63 9.90 -9.74
N VAL A 161 -5.65 11.10 -10.33
CA VAL A 161 -5.88 12.36 -9.59
C VAL A 161 -7.19 12.34 -8.80
N ARG A 162 -8.26 11.78 -9.38
CA ARG A 162 -9.55 11.68 -8.70
C ARG A 162 -9.56 10.60 -7.63
N ALA A 163 -8.84 9.50 -7.86
CA ALA A 163 -8.70 8.44 -6.86
C ALA A 163 -7.92 8.93 -5.64
N VAL A 164 -6.80 9.63 -5.85
CA VAL A 164 -5.99 10.28 -4.80
C VAL A 164 -6.86 11.21 -3.96
N ALA A 165 -7.60 12.12 -4.59
CA ALA A 165 -8.48 13.07 -3.90
C ALA A 165 -9.69 12.43 -3.19
N LYS A 166 -10.02 11.16 -3.49
CA LYS A 166 -11.11 10.44 -2.83
C LYS A 166 -10.62 9.61 -1.63
N ILE A 167 -9.38 9.14 -1.71
CA ILE A 167 -8.73 8.25 -0.74
C ILE A 167 -8.12 9.06 0.41
N GLY A 168 -7.42 10.15 0.10
CA GLY A 168 -7.00 11.15 1.08
C GLY A 168 -8.06 12.20 1.34
#